data_AF-A0AAU7ZIT2-F1
#
_entry.id   AF-A0AAU7ZIT2-F1
#
_cell.length_a   1.000
_cell.length_b   1.000
_cell.length_c   1.000
_cell.angle_alpha   90.00
_cell.angle_beta   90.00
_cell.angle_gamma   90.00
#
_symmetry.space_group_name_H-M   'P 1'
#
loop_
_entity.id
_entity.type
_entity.pdbx_description
1 polymer ?
#
loop_
_entity_poly.entity_id
_entity_poly.type
_entity_poly.pdbx_seq_one_letter_code
_entity_poly.pdbx_strand_id
1 'polypeptide(L)' 'MARKSVLPLQTATFIESMECLPVTKIPEGPEWTYEIKLDGYRLEVVRTGGETTLYSRRRNVLNRKFHYIAKALD' A
#
# COMPACT_ATOMS: atom_id res chain seq x y z
N MET A 1 -24.33 -2.58 -20.45
CA MET A 1 -22.97 -2.01 -20.26
C MET A 1 -23.07 -0.78 -19.37
N ALA A 2 -22.58 -0.84 -18.14
CA ALA A 2 -22.60 0.32 -17.25
C ALA A 2 -21.55 1.35 -17.72
N ARG A 3 -21.97 2.61 -17.91
CA ARG A 3 -21.05 3.72 -18.14
C ARG A 3 -20.16 3.85 -16.90
N LYS A 4 -18.85 3.61 -17.05
CA LYS A 4 -17.87 3.96 -16.00
C LYS A 4 -17.93 5.48 -15.83
N SER A 5 -18.49 5.95 -14.72
CA SER A 5 -18.37 7.35 -14.33
C SER A 5 -16.89 7.68 -14.21
N VAL A 6 -16.43 8.69 -14.95
CA VAL A 6 -15.04 9.15 -14.86
C VAL A 6 -14.87 9.73 -13.46
N LEU A 7 -14.11 9.02 -12.62
CA LEU A 7 -13.70 9.56 -11.32
C LEU A 7 -12.78 10.78 -11.57
N PRO A 8 -12.86 11.81 -10.73
CA PRO A 8 -11.97 12.95 -10.86
C PRO A 8 -10.51 12.50 -10.76
N LEU A 9 -9.65 13.10 -11.59
CA LEU A 9 -8.21 12.94 -11.47
C LEU A 9 -7.80 13.39 -10.07
N GLN A 10 -7.31 12.45 -9.25
CA GLN A 10 -6.85 12.71 -7.91
C GLN A 10 -5.35 12.42 -7.82
N THR A 11 -4.61 13.35 -7.23
CA THR A 11 -3.20 13.15 -6.93
C THR A 11 -3.04 12.01 -5.93
N ALA A 12 -2.14 11.07 -6.22
CA ALA A 12 -1.85 9.99 -5.29
C ALA A 12 -1.24 10.59 -4.02
N THR A 13 -1.78 10.21 -2.86
CA THR A 13 -1.30 10.65 -1.56
C THR A 13 -1.25 9.45 -0.62
N PHE A 14 -0.66 9.64 0.55
CA PHE A 14 -0.68 8.63 1.60
C PHE A 14 -2.13 8.31 2.01
N ILE A 15 -2.46 7.03 2.11
CA ILE A 15 -3.77 6.55 2.58
C ILE A 15 -3.47 5.54 3.67
N GLU A 16 -3.96 5.77 4.89
CA GLU A 16 -3.67 4.88 6.01
C GLU A 16 -3.88 3.40 5.66
N SER A 17 -2.79 2.62 5.79
CA SER A 17 -2.80 1.17 5.59
C SER A 17 -3.93 0.49 6.33
N MET A 18 -4.67 -0.35 5.62
CA MET A 18 -5.58 -1.30 6.23
C MET A 18 -4.83 -2.25 7.18
N GLU A 19 -5.43 -2.49 8.34
CA GLU A 19 -4.97 -3.49 9.31
C GLU A 19 -5.74 -4.79 9.16
N CYS A 20 -5.07 -5.90 9.43
CA CYS A 20 -5.74 -7.20 9.50
C CYS A 20 -6.60 -7.27 10.77
N LEU A 21 -7.84 -7.74 10.62
CA LEU A 21 -8.67 -8.11 11.76
C LEU A 21 -8.08 -9.39 12.39
N PRO A 22 -7.70 -9.40 13.68
CA PRO A 22 -7.22 -10.61 14.33
C PRO A 22 -8.35 -11.62 14.45
N VAL A 23 -8.12 -12.84 13.96
CA VAL A 23 -9.07 -13.95 13.98
C VAL A 23 -8.42 -15.19 14.55
N THR A 24 -9.19 -16.03 15.24
CA THR A 24 -8.71 -17.29 15.85
C THR A 24 -8.66 -18.45 14.86
N LYS A 25 -9.46 -18.37 13.80
CA LYS A 25 -9.47 -19.34 12.69
C LYS A 25 -9.30 -18.59 11.38
N ILE A 26 -8.48 -19.14 10.48
CA ILE A 26 -8.29 -18.62 9.13
C ILE A 26 -9.63 -18.75 8.38
N PRO A 27 -10.12 -17.66 7.74
CA PRO A 27 -11.31 -17.73 6.90
C PRO A 27 -11.11 -18.68 5.71
N GLU A 28 -12.17 -19.39 5.31
CA GLU A 28 -12.16 -20.38 4.24
C GLU A 28 -13.28 -20.06 3.25
N GLY A 29 -13.10 -20.42 1.97
CA GLY A 29 -14.12 -20.22 0.93
C GLY A 29 -13.57 -19.63 -0.36
N PRO A 30 -14.37 -19.61 -1.44
CA PRO A 30 -13.95 -19.11 -2.76
C PRO A 30 -13.73 -17.59 -2.79
N GLU A 31 -14.18 -16.85 -1.79
CA GLU A 31 -13.99 -15.40 -1.64
C GLU A 31 -12.63 -15.02 -1.03
N TRP A 32 -11.87 -16.00 -0.52
CA TRP A 32 -10.62 -15.77 0.19
C TRP A 32 -9.39 -16.11 -0.66
N THR A 33 -8.44 -15.19 -0.66
CA THR A 33 -7.06 -15.40 -1.15
C THR A 33 -6.10 -15.36 0.03
N TYR A 34 -5.06 -16.18 -0.01
CA TYR A 34 -4.07 -16.30 1.06
C TYR A 34 -2.71 -15.80 0.59
N GLU A 35 -2.05 -15.00 1.43
CA GLU A 35 -0.70 -14.52 1.22
C GLU A 35 0.18 -14.85 2.43
N ILE A 36 1.49 -14.99 2.23
CA ILE A 36 2.44 -15.24 3.31
C ILE A 36 2.54 -14.00 4.19
N LYS A 37 2.37 -14.17 5.50
CA LYS A 37 2.62 -13.09 6.47
C LYS A 37 4.12 -12.85 6.62
N LEU A 38 4.61 -11.74 6.07
CA LEU A 38 5.97 -11.27 6.27
C LEU A 38 6.07 -10.45 7.56
N ASP A 39 7.15 -10.67 8.34
CA ASP A 39 7.46 -9.84 9.50
C ASP A 39 8.49 -8.77 9.13
N GLY A 40 8.13 -7.50 9.33
CA GLY A 40 8.95 -6.39 8.87
C GLY A 40 8.20 -5.06 8.89
N TYR A 41 8.71 -4.09 8.13
CA TYR A 41 8.07 -2.78 8.01
C TYR A 41 6.95 -2.80 6.97
N ARG A 42 5.77 -2.34 7.37
CA ARG A 42 4.75 -1.94 6.41
C ARG A 42 5.17 -0.62 5.75
N LEU A 43 5.28 -0.65 4.43
CA LEU A 43 5.61 0.52 3.60
C LEU A 43 4.52 0.77 2.59
N GLU A 44 4.15 2.03 2.42
CA GLU A 44 3.34 2.52 1.32
C GLU A 44 4.21 3.38 0.41
N VAL A 45 4.13 3.12 -0.90
CA VAL A 45 4.87 3.88 -1.89
C VAL A 45 3.91 4.77 -2.65
N VAL A 46 4.15 6.07 -2.60
CA VAL A 46 3.40 7.06 -3.35
C VAL A 46 4.33 7.66 -4.39
N ARG A 47 4.01 7.46 -5.67
CA ARG A 47 4.70 8.12 -6.78
C ARG A 47 3.82 9.25 -7.31
N THR A 48 4.30 10.48 -7.23
CA THR A 48 3.55 11.68 -7.69
C THR A 48 4.52 12.67 -8.30
N GLY A 49 4.17 13.22 -9.47
CA GLY A 49 5.00 14.24 -10.12
C GLY A 49 6.43 13.79 -10.47
N GLY A 50 6.66 12.48 -10.60
CA GLY A 50 7.99 11.90 -10.84
C GLY A 50 8.78 11.59 -9.57
N GLU A 51 8.28 11.93 -8.39
CA GLU A 51 8.93 11.65 -7.11
C GLU A 51 8.31 10.44 -6.42
N THR A 52 9.16 9.54 -5.89
CA THR A 52 8.76 8.36 -5.13
C THR A 52 8.95 8.61 -3.63
N THR A 53 7.88 8.59 -2.85
CA THR A 53 7.92 8.70 -1.38
C THR A 53 7.53 7.39 -0.72
N LEU A 54 8.33 6.93 0.24
CA LEU A 54 8.09 5.74 1.05
C LEU A 54 7.57 6.15 2.42
N TYR A 55 6.33 5.81 2.73
CA TYR A 55 5.70 6.07 4.02
C TYR A 55 5.66 4.80 4.88
N SER A 56 5.92 4.94 6.17
CA SER A 56 5.56 3.92 7.16
C SER A 56 4.04 3.90 7.40
N ARG A 57 3.54 2.87 8.10
CA ARG A 57 2.17 2.83 8.64
C ARG A 57 1.73 4.12 9.35
N ARG A 58 2.64 4.81 10.06
CA ARG A 58 2.36 6.07 10.77
C ARG A 58 2.73 7.32 9.97
N ARG A 59 2.81 7.23 8.64
CA ARG A 59 3.17 8.33 7.72
C ARG A 59 4.57 8.93 7.89
N ASN A 60 5.46 8.32 8.68
CA ASN A 60 6.88 8.72 8.67
C ASN A 60 7.50 8.47 7.29
N VAL A 61 8.31 9.41 6.80
CA VAL A 61 9.07 9.27 5.55
C VAL A 61 10.28 8.38 5.78
N LEU A 62 10.43 7.33 4.98
CA LEU A 62 11.48 6.31 5.13
C LEU A 62 12.44 6.22 3.95
N ASN A 63 12.37 7.15 2.99
CA ASN A 63 13.26 7.22 1.82
C ASN A 63 14.75 7.11 2.18
N ARG A 64 15.20 7.78 3.25
CA ARG A 64 16.60 7.70 3.66
C ARG A 64 17.01 6.29 4.11
N LYS A 65 16.12 5.60 4.83
CA LYS A 65 16.37 4.25 5.36
C LYS A 65 16.30 3.18 4.28
N PHE A 66 15.35 3.33 3.36
CA PHE A 66 15.05 2.35 2.30
C PHE A 66 15.25 2.94 0.90
N HIS A 67 16.31 3.73 0.71
CA HIS A 67 16.57 4.46 -0.53
C HIS A 67 16.68 3.54 -1.75
N TYR A 68 17.15 2.30 -1.55
CA TYR A 68 17.24 1.28 -2.59
C TYR A 68 15.87 0.86 -3.12
N ILE A 69 14.81 0.90 -2.30
CA ILE A 69 13.43 0.61 -2.73
C ILE A 69 12.91 1.76 -3.58
N ALA A 70 13.11 3.01 -3.16
CA ALA A 70 12.69 4.17 -3.93
C ALA A 70 13.35 4.18 -5.32
N LYS A 71 14.67 3.95 -5.37
CA LYS A 71 15.43 3.84 -6.62
C LYS A 71 14.94 2.71 -7.55
N ALA A 72 14.47 1.60 -6.98
CA ALA A 72 13.95 0.48 -7.78
C ALA A 72 12.55 0.74 -8.38
N LEU A 73 11.85 1.78 -7.90
CA LEU A 73 10.49 2.13 -8.29
C LEU A 73 10.41 3.42 -9.14
N ASP A 74 11.55 4.10 -9.32
CA ASP A 74 11.72 5.22 -10.25
C ASP A 74 11.78 4.73 -11.71
#